data_AF-A0A7S3VMZ7-F1
#
_entry.id   AF-A0A7S3VMZ7-F1
#
_cell.length_a   1.000
_cell.length_b   1.000
_cell.length_c   1.000
_cell.angle_alpha   90.00
_cell.angle_beta   90.00
_cell.angle_gamma   90.00
#
_symmetry.space_group_name_H-M   'P 1'
#
loop_
_entity.id
_entity.type
_entity.pdbx_description
1 polymer ?
#
loop_
_entity_poly.entity_id
_entity_poly.type
_entity_poly.pdbx_seq_one_letter_code
_entity_poly.pdbx_strand_id
1 'polypeptide(L)'
;PTPGSAAAAAVPAAPSSLGAPSAPGSFDNMSIENTSPQFIQKQQRWLLFLRHCAKCRAPESECQLQQQCRFGKQLWSHILGCSNPQCQYPRCSTSKELLKHHQKCSSQACPICHPVKEYVRKTRQKQQQELEDQQRQQQQQQQQPFM
;
A
#
# COMPACT_ATOMS: atom_id res chain seq x y z
N PRO A 1 -37.28 -51.16 -21.07
CA PRO A 1 -38.59 -50.51 -20.83
C PRO A 1 -38.41 -48.98 -20.89
N THR A 2 -39.02 -48.33 -21.87
CA THR A 2 -39.15 -46.86 -22.06
C THR A 2 -39.96 -46.24 -20.91
N PRO A 3 -39.93 -44.91 -20.63
CA PRO A 3 -40.33 -43.79 -21.52
C PRO A 3 -39.27 -42.65 -21.56
N GLY A 4 -39.15 -41.77 -22.55
CA GLY A 4 -40.17 -41.09 -23.32
C GLY A 4 -40.31 -39.65 -22.83
N SER A 5 -39.62 -38.69 -23.45
CA SER A 5 -40.07 -37.29 -23.46
C SER A 5 -39.40 -36.51 -24.59
N ALA A 6 -40.22 -35.73 -25.28
CA ALA A 6 -39.96 -35.03 -26.53
C ALA A 6 -40.03 -33.51 -26.35
N ALA A 7 -39.64 -32.80 -27.43
CA ALA A 7 -39.73 -31.36 -27.71
C ALA A 7 -38.57 -30.51 -27.17
N ALA A 8 -38.00 -29.55 -27.90
CA ALA A 8 -38.44 -28.86 -29.11
C ALA A 8 -37.23 -28.40 -29.95
N ALA A 9 -37.37 -28.46 -31.28
CA ALA A 9 -36.47 -27.83 -32.23
C ALA A 9 -37.20 -26.65 -32.88
N ALA A 10 -36.60 -25.45 -32.82
CA ALA A 10 -36.87 -24.36 -33.74
C ALA A 10 -35.67 -23.39 -33.73
N VAL A 11 -34.94 -23.36 -34.83
CA VAL A 11 -34.02 -22.27 -35.25
C VAL A 11 -34.71 -21.58 -36.44
N PRO A 12 -34.47 -20.29 -36.75
CA PRO A 12 -33.29 -19.97 -37.59
C PRO A 12 -32.64 -18.57 -37.45
N ALA A 13 -31.35 -18.52 -37.85
CA ALA A 13 -30.57 -17.49 -38.57
C ALA A 13 -30.91 -15.98 -38.40
N ALA A 14 -29.94 -15.06 -38.21
CA ALA A 14 -28.93 -14.66 -39.22
C ALA A 14 -27.81 -13.75 -38.61
N PRO A 15 -26.77 -13.36 -39.39
CA PRO A 15 -25.39 -13.26 -38.91
C PRO A 15 -24.77 -11.85 -38.74
N SER A 16 -23.70 -11.84 -37.94
CA SER A 16 -22.44 -11.10 -38.05
C SER A 16 -22.43 -9.60 -38.34
N SER A 17 -21.88 -8.84 -37.39
CA SER A 17 -20.90 -7.79 -37.70
C SER A 17 -20.04 -7.39 -36.49
N LEU A 18 -18.73 -7.62 -36.65
CA LEU A 18 -17.62 -6.76 -36.20
C LEU A 18 -17.23 -6.75 -34.71
N GLY A 19 -15.97 -7.15 -34.44
CA GLY A 19 -15.17 -6.47 -33.41
C GLY A 19 -14.34 -7.35 -32.46
N ALA A 20 -13.18 -7.81 -32.94
CA ALA A 20 -11.85 -7.88 -32.29
C ALA A 20 -11.64 -8.45 -30.84
N PRO A 21 -10.49 -9.12 -30.61
CA PRO A 21 -10.14 -9.78 -29.34
C PRO A 21 -9.57 -8.82 -28.30
N SER A 22 -10.08 -8.88 -27.07
CA SER A 22 -9.48 -8.21 -25.90
C SER A 22 -9.25 -9.21 -24.77
N ALA A 23 -7.96 -9.58 -24.65
CA ALA A 23 -7.16 -9.93 -23.47
C ALA A 23 -7.80 -10.49 -22.18
N PRO A 24 -7.08 -11.37 -21.45
CA PRO A 24 -7.48 -11.86 -20.14
C PRO A 24 -7.67 -10.68 -19.18
N GLY A 25 -8.88 -10.60 -18.61
CA GLY A 25 -9.24 -9.62 -17.61
C GLY A 25 -8.20 -9.58 -16.51
N SER A 26 -7.54 -8.42 -16.45
CA SER A 26 -6.75 -7.94 -15.34
C SER A 26 -7.42 -8.29 -14.02
N PHE A 27 -6.64 -8.86 -13.13
CA PHE A 27 -6.96 -8.99 -11.72
C PHE A 27 -7.01 -7.57 -11.11
N ASP A 28 -8.06 -6.81 -11.41
CA ASP A 28 -8.49 -5.68 -10.59
C ASP A 28 -9.13 -6.24 -9.30
N ASN A 29 -8.38 -7.09 -8.59
CA ASN A 29 -8.78 -7.64 -7.29
C ASN A 29 -8.01 -6.91 -6.19
N MET A 30 -8.32 -5.62 -6.07
CA MET A 30 -8.44 -5.02 -4.75
C MET A 30 -9.78 -4.29 -4.75
N SER A 31 -10.83 -5.11 -4.82
CA SER A 31 -12.22 -4.69 -4.86
C SER A 31 -12.47 -3.61 -3.81
N ILE A 32 -12.95 -2.49 -4.33
CA ILE A 32 -13.55 -1.35 -3.66
C ILE A 32 -14.88 -1.82 -3.02
N GLU A 33 -14.81 -2.80 -2.12
CA GLU A 33 -15.92 -3.24 -1.27
C GLU A 33 -15.48 -3.23 0.21
N ASN A 34 -14.39 -2.52 0.50
CA ASN A 34 -13.77 -2.43 1.83
C ASN A 34 -13.58 -0.98 2.29
N THR A 35 -14.60 -0.15 2.06
CA THR A 35 -14.69 1.24 2.57
C THR A 35 -14.96 1.28 4.09
N SER A 36 -14.94 0.13 4.78
CA SER A 36 -15.04 0.12 6.22
C SER A 36 -13.87 0.90 6.83
N PRO A 37 -14.12 1.94 7.64
CA PRO A 37 -13.06 2.78 8.20
C PRO A 37 -12.03 1.95 8.98
N GLN A 38 -12.45 0.82 9.55
CA GLN A 38 -11.60 -0.12 10.26
C GLN A 38 -10.57 -0.80 9.34
N PHE A 39 -10.97 -1.18 8.12
CA PHE A 39 -10.04 -1.78 7.16
C PHE A 39 -9.02 -0.75 6.66
N ILE A 40 -9.49 0.44 6.34
CA ILE A 40 -8.65 1.55 5.90
C ILE A 40 -7.59 1.86 6.98
N GLN A 41 -8.00 1.98 8.26
CA GLN A 41 -7.08 2.20 9.37
C GLN A 41 -6.04 1.08 9.52
N LYS A 42 -6.44 -0.19 9.37
CA LYS A 42 -5.50 -1.32 9.42
C LYS A 42 -4.45 -1.23 8.31
N GLN A 43 -4.86 -0.90 7.08
CA GLN A 43 -3.94 -0.74 5.95
C GLN A 43 -2.99 0.46 6.15
N GLN A 44 -3.50 1.58 6.66
CA GLN A 44 -2.67 2.75 6.99
C GLN A 44 -1.63 2.42 8.06
N ARG A 45 -2.05 1.76 9.15
CA ARG A 45 -1.15 1.33 10.23
C ARG A 45 -0.12 0.33 9.71
N TRP A 46 -0.52 -0.58 8.82
CA TRP A 46 0.38 -1.52 8.16
C TRP A 46 1.44 -0.82 7.29
N LEU A 47 1.05 0.18 6.48
CA LEU A 47 1.99 0.98 5.69
C LEU A 47 3.00 1.74 6.57
N LEU A 48 2.53 2.35 7.66
CA LEU A 48 3.41 3.04 8.62
C LEU A 48 4.37 2.05 9.30
N PHE A 49 3.88 0.87 9.66
CA PHE A 49 4.68 -0.21 10.23
C PHE A 49 5.77 -0.68 9.25
N LEU A 50 5.43 -0.95 7.99
CA LEU A 50 6.41 -1.35 6.97
C LEU A 50 7.47 -0.27 6.75
N ARG A 51 7.07 1.00 6.72
CA ARG A 51 7.99 2.14 6.65
C ARG A 51 8.93 2.20 7.84
N HIS A 52 8.43 1.93 9.05
CA HIS A 52 9.25 1.82 10.23
C HIS A 52 10.28 0.70 10.06
N CYS A 53 9.86 -0.51 9.68
CA CYS A 53 10.77 -1.64 9.45
C CYS A 53 11.86 -1.32 8.41
N ALA A 54 11.53 -0.56 7.36
CA ALA A 54 12.49 -0.14 6.35
C ALA A 54 13.58 0.82 6.87
N LYS A 55 13.24 1.72 7.81
CA LYS A 55 14.15 2.74 8.35
C LYS A 55 14.76 2.35 9.69
N CYS A 56 14.13 1.44 10.42
CA CYS A 56 14.52 1.08 11.76
C CYS A 56 15.79 0.21 11.74
N ARG A 57 16.91 0.87 12.06
CA ARG A 57 18.20 0.22 12.30
C ARG A 57 18.50 0.07 13.80
N ALA A 58 17.60 0.51 14.67
CA ALA A 58 17.74 0.42 16.10
C ALA A 58 17.84 -1.06 16.57
N PRO A 59 18.65 -1.34 17.59
CA PRO A 59 18.68 -2.65 18.24
C PRO A 59 17.35 -2.94 18.95
N GLU A 60 17.08 -4.21 19.25
CA GLU A 60 15.81 -4.71 19.82
C GLU A 60 15.45 -4.07 21.18
N SER A 61 16.40 -3.39 21.83
CA SER A 61 16.23 -2.64 23.07
C SER A 61 15.62 -1.24 22.90
N GLU A 62 15.78 -0.61 21.74
CA GLU A 62 15.36 0.79 21.52
C GLU A 62 14.14 0.89 20.58
N CYS A 63 13.77 -0.23 19.95
CA CYS A 63 12.60 -0.30 19.09
C CYS A 63 11.34 -0.63 19.92
N GLN A 64 10.36 0.29 19.94
CA GLN A 64 9.05 0.12 20.61
C GLN A 64 8.28 -1.14 20.18
N LEU A 65 8.60 -1.71 19.01
CA LEU A 65 7.91 -2.86 18.43
C LEU A 65 8.66 -4.19 18.64
N GLN A 66 9.89 -4.15 19.16
CA GLN A 66 10.77 -5.30 19.47
C GLN A 66 10.60 -6.46 18.46
N GLN A 67 9.95 -7.56 18.88
CA GLN A 67 9.74 -8.78 18.08
C GLN A 67 8.96 -8.54 16.79
N GLN A 68 7.98 -7.62 16.80
CA GLN A 68 7.22 -7.28 15.61
C GLN A 68 8.10 -6.57 14.58
N CYS A 69 9.01 -5.70 15.03
CA CYS A 69 9.96 -5.04 14.13
C CYS A 69 10.88 -6.07 13.44
N ARG A 70 11.38 -7.06 14.19
CA ARG A 70 12.23 -8.13 13.63
C ARG A 70 11.53 -8.93 12.54
N PHE A 71 10.31 -9.39 12.81
CA PHE A 71 9.46 -10.06 11.81
C PHE A 71 9.17 -9.16 10.61
N GLY A 72 8.81 -7.90 10.86
CA GLY A 72 8.52 -6.92 9.81
C GLY A 72 9.71 -6.61 8.92
N LYS A 73 10.93 -6.58 9.47
CA LYS A 73 12.19 -6.41 8.73
C LYS A 73 12.50 -7.60 7.82
N GLN A 74 12.26 -8.83 8.30
CA GLN A 74 12.38 -10.04 7.47
C GLN A 74 11.36 -10.02 6.33
N LEU A 75 10.10 -9.69 6.62
CA LEU A 75 9.05 -9.55 5.62
C LEU A 75 9.39 -8.44 4.61
N TRP A 76 9.87 -7.28 5.05
CA TRP A 76 10.27 -6.18 4.17
C TRP A 76 11.40 -6.61 3.22
N SER A 77 12.47 -7.21 3.75
CA SER A 77 13.59 -7.71 2.95
C SER A 77 13.14 -8.75 1.93
N HIS A 78 12.22 -9.63 2.35
CA HIS A 78 11.61 -10.61 1.46
C HIS A 78 10.81 -9.93 0.34
N ILE A 79 9.95 -8.94 0.64
CA ILE A 79 9.15 -8.24 -0.37
C ILE A 79 10.03 -7.55 -1.41
N LEU A 80 11.20 -7.01 -1.02
CA LEU A 80 12.14 -6.37 -1.96
C LEU A 80 12.75 -7.37 -2.96
N GLY A 81 13.06 -8.60 -2.51
CA GLY A 81 13.67 -9.63 -3.35
C GLY A 81 12.67 -10.60 -4.00
N CYS A 82 11.43 -10.65 -3.52
CA CYS A 82 10.45 -11.62 -3.96
C CYS A 82 9.75 -11.14 -5.23
N SER A 83 10.02 -11.79 -6.36
CA SER A 83 9.28 -11.60 -7.62
C SER A 83 8.12 -12.58 -7.81
N ASN A 84 8.02 -13.63 -6.98
CA ASN A 84 7.00 -14.67 -7.13
C ASN A 84 5.58 -14.13 -6.86
N PRO A 85 4.62 -14.33 -7.78
CA PRO A 85 3.23 -13.94 -7.58
C PRO A 85 2.49 -14.87 -6.59
N GLN A 86 2.83 -16.16 -6.58
CA GLN A 86 2.34 -17.16 -5.62
C GLN A 86 3.36 -17.40 -4.50
N CYS A 87 3.78 -16.34 -3.82
CA CYS A 87 4.62 -16.53 -2.65
C CYS A 87 3.79 -17.09 -1.47
N GLN A 88 4.21 -18.23 -0.90
CA GLN A 88 3.59 -18.81 0.29
C GLN A 88 3.92 -18.03 1.58
N TYR A 89 4.82 -17.03 1.50
CA TYR A 89 5.25 -16.28 2.67
C TYR A 89 4.08 -15.44 3.22
N PRO A 90 3.81 -15.50 4.53
CA PRO A 90 2.63 -14.87 5.12
C PRO A 90 2.66 -13.36 4.88
N ARG A 91 1.55 -12.82 4.37
CA ARG A 91 1.37 -11.40 4.04
C ARG A 91 2.30 -10.86 2.93
N CYS A 92 3.12 -11.68 2.26
CA CYS A 92 3.97 -11.20 1.17
C CYS A 92 3.13 -10.64 0.01
N SER A 93 2.24 -11.45 -0.57
CA SER A 93 1.43 -11.05 -1.73
C SER A 93 0.60 -9.79 -1.45
N THR A 94 -0.17 -9.78 -0.37
CA THR A 94 -1.00 -8.63 0.01
C THR A 94 -0.17 -7.37 0.31
N SER A 95 0.94 -7.50 1.03
CA SER A 95 1.79 -6.34 1.38
C SER A 95 2.51 -5.79 0.16
N LYS A 96 2.93 -6.67 -0.76
CA LYS A 96 3.58 -6.28 -2.02
C LYS A 96 2.61 -5.51 -2.92
N GLU A 97 1.38 -5.99 -3.07
CA GLU A 97 0.35 -5.28 -3.84
C GLU A 97 0.01 -3.92 -3.22
N LEU A 98 -0.14 -3.86 -1.89
CA LEU A 98 -0.36 -2.60 -1.18
C LEU A 98 0.80 -1.61 -1.37
N LEU A 99 2.05 -2.09 -1.32
CA LEU A 99 3.23 -1.25 -1.49
C LEU A 99 3.39 -0.75 -2.94
N LYS A 100 3.13 -1.61 -3.93
CA LYS A 100 3.08 -1.22 -5.35
C LYS A 100 2.00 -0.16 -5.58
N HIS A 101 0.81 -0.37 -5.04
CA HIS A 101 -0.27 0.60 -5.09
C HIS A 101 0.17 1.92 -4.44
N HIS A 102 0.70 1.92 -3.22
CA HIS A 102 1.15 3.14 -2.53
C HIS A 102 2.20 3.93 -3.32
N GLN A 103 3.12 3.23 -3.99
CA GLN A 103 4.15 3.84 -4.83
C GLN A 103 3.57 4.50 -6.10
N LYS A 104 2.65 3.82 -6.81
CA LYS A 104 2.03 4.36 -8.04
C LYS A 104 0.85 5.31 -7.77
N CYS A 105 0.17 5.16 -6.65
CA CYS A 105 -1.08 5.84 -6.36
C CYS A 105 -0.82 7.27 -5.89
N SER A 106 -0.99 8.24 -6.78
CA SER A 106 -0.94 9.68 -6.46
C SER A 106 -2.32 10.31 -6.30
N SER A 107 -3.39 9.50 -6.37
CA SER A 107 -4.76 10.00 -6.29
C SER A 107 -5.11 10.48 -4.88
N GLN A 108 -5.66 11.70 -4.79
CA GLN A 108 -6.19 12.27 -3.55
C GLN A 108 -7.50 11.61 -3.11
N ALA A 109 -8.18 10.92 -4.03
CA ALA A 109 -9.39 10.15 -3.73
C ALA A 109 -9.11 8.79 -3.06
N CYS A 110 -7.84 8.39 -2.91
CA CYS A 110 -7.49 7.12 -2.29
C CYS A 110 -7.56 7.21 -0.75
N PRO A 111 -8.51 6.53 -0.09
CA PRO A 111 -8.69 6.62 1.37
C PRO A 111 -7.54 6.00 2.18
N ILE A 112 -6.71 5.16 1.56
CA ILE A 112 -5.57 4.51 2.21
C ILE A 112 -4.29 5.34 2.01
N CYS A 113 -4.00 5.74 0.76
CA CYS A 113 -2.75 6.39 0.41
C CYS A 113 -2.70 7.87 0.79
N HIS A 114 -3.79 8.61 0.54
CA HIS A 114 -3.83 10.06 0.77
C HIS A 114 -3.53 10.45 2.24
N PRO A 115 -4.21 9.91 3.26
CA PRO A 115 -3.94 10.29 4.65
C PRO A 115 -2.55 9.88 5.14
N VAL A 116 -2.01 8.75 4.68
CA VAL A 116 -0.63 8.34 5.03
C VAL A 116 0.39 9.29 4.41
N LYS A 117 0.19 9.68 3.14
CA LYS A 117 1.05 10.64 2.45
C LYS A 117 1.00 12.01 3.12
N GLU A 118 -0.19 12.46 3.50
CA GLU A 118 -0.39 13.72 4.21
C GLU A 118 0.30 13.70 5.59
N TYR A 119 0.11 12.63 6.36
CA TYR A 119 0.80 12.45 7.65
C TYR A 119 2.31 12.54 7.48
N VAL A 120 2.87 11.80 6.53
CA VAL A 120 4.31 11.81 6.23
C VAL A 120 4.80 13.20 5.82
N ARG A 121 4.04 13.90 4.97
CA ARG A 121 4.39 15.25 4.50
C ARG A 121 4.41 16.23 5.67
N LYS A 122 3.38 16.22 6.51
CA LYS A 122 3.30 17.05 7.71
C LYS A 122 4.43 16.76 8.69
N THR A 123 4.77 15.49 8.94
CA THR A 123 5.90 15.13 9.80
C THR A 123 7.23 15.69 9.27
N ARG A 124 7.47 15.60 7.95
CA ARG A 124 8.68 16.14 7.33
C ARG A 124 8.72 17.67 7.37
N GLN A 125 7.60 18.32 7.07
CA GLN A 125 7.49 19.79 7.15
C GLN A 125 7.74 20.29 8.57
N LYS A 126 7.14 19.63 9.58
CA LYS A 126 7.38 19.97 10.98
C LYS A 126 8.85 19.82 11.36
N GLN A 127 9.49 18.70 11.00
CA GLN A 127 10.92 18.50 11.24
C GLN A 127 11.76 19.59 10.57
N GLN A 128 11.46 19.92 9.31
CA GLN A 128 12.20 20.95 8.58
C GLN A 128 12.06 22.33 9.23
N GLN A 129 10.84 22.71 9.60
CA GLN A 129 10.56 24.00 10.25
C GLN A 129 11.26 24.11 11.63
N GLU A 130 11.29 23.02 12.39
CA GLU A 130 11.96 22.98 13.71
C GLU A 130 13.49 23.12 13.56
N LEU A 131 14.07 22.48 12.54
CA LEU A 131 15.48 22.65 12.17
C LEU A 131 15.82 24.08 11.73
N GLU A 132 14.96 24.71 10.92
CA GLU A 132 15.15 26.10 10.48
C GLU A 132 15.04 27.10 11.65
N ASP A 133 14.09 26.87 12.56
CA ASP A 133 13.94 27.73 13.74
C ASP A 133 15.13 27.61 14.69
N GLN A 134 15.60 26.37 14.92
CA GLN A 134 16.82 26.11 15.67
C GLN A 134 18.04 26.82 15.07
N GLN A 135 18.19 26.81 13.74
CA GLN A 135 19.26 27.53 13.05
C GLN A 135 19.15 29.05 13.20
N ARG A 136 17.95 29.62 13.06
CA ARG A 136 17.74 31.06 13.28
C ARG A 136 18.06 31.49 14.71
N GLN A 137 17.66 30.70 15.70
CA GLN A 137 17.98 30.97 17.10
C GLN A 137 19.49 30.94 17.35
N GLN A 138 20.19 29.96 16.79
CA GLN A 138 21.64 29.81 16.93
C GLN A 138 22.41 30.93 16.22
N GLN A 139 21.88 31.46 15.12
CA GLN A 139 22.47 32.58 14.39
C GLN A 139 22.22 33.93 15.06
N GLN A 140 21.08 34.11 15.75
CA GLN A 140 20.84 35.30 16.59
C GLN A 140 21.75 35.34 17.82
N GLN A 141 22.00 34.19 18.45
CA GLN A 141 22.84 34.12 19.65
C GLN A 141 24.32 34.44 19.37
N GLN A 142 24.81 34.14 18.17
CA GLN A 142 26.17 34.50 17.72
C GLN A 142 26.33 35.98 17.32
N GLN A 143 25.23 36.70 17.08
CA GLN A 143 25.25 38.12 16.70
C GLN A 143 25.02 39.07 17.89
N GLN A 144 24.85 38.55 19.11
CA GLN A 144 24.78 39.37 20.31
C GLN A 144 26.18 39.94 20.61
N PRO A 145 26.40 41.25 20.50
CA PRO A 145 27.67 41.84 20.92
C PRO A 145 27.83 41.62 22.43
N PHE A 146 28.99 41.13 22.83
CA PHE A 146 29.38 41.03 24.23
C PHE A 146 29.55 42.47 24.76
N MET A 147 28.55 42.98 25.47
CA MET A 147 28.59 44.26 26.19
C MET A 147 29.21 44.06 27.57
#